data_AF-A0A6G2DW53-F1
#
_entry.id   AF-A0A6G2DW53-F1
#
_cell.length_a   1.000
_cell.length_b   1.000
_cell.length_c   1.000
_cell.angle_alpha   90.00
_cell.angle_beta   90.00
_cell.angle_gamma   90.00
#
_symmetry.space_group_name_H-M   'P 1'
#
loop_
_entity.id
_entity.type
_entity.pdbx_description
1 polymer ?
#
loop_
_entity_poly.entity_id
_entity_poly.type
_entity_poly.pdbx_seq_one_letter_code
_entity_poly.pdbx_strand_id
1 'polypeptide(L)'
;LIYCFKKPYKKINHEQMEANGLLNSQLIESIRNIDTIKSQHDEEQRLNKIEEKFVHTLEIGYKEGVLQNIQSTISSMTSTMGGLLFMGVGALFIIDGKMTIGDLLVFQTLSQYFTEPIQNLVGLQLTFQEVQVAVSRLQELMEVDREDIALDYSIRDFTLCDDIEFKDVTFAYGSRPPVIKDFNLRIKQGEKIAFVGESGAG
;
A
#
# COMPACT_ATOMS: atom_id res chain seq x y z
N LEU A 1 17.16 -5.31 -19.62
CA LEU A 1 16.84 -4.23 -18.65
C LEU A 1 15.50 -4.50 -17.96
N ILE A 2 14.36 -4.37 -18.66
CA ILE A 2 13.01 -4.51 -18.07
C ILE A 2 12.85 -5.79 -17.24
N TYR A 3 13.25 -6.95 -17.77
CA TYR A 3 13.10 -8.22 -17.05
C TYR A 3 14.05 -8.39 -15.86
N CYS A 4 15.28 -7.87 -15.95
CA CYS A 4 16.28 -7.97 -14.89
C CYS A 4 15.95 -7.04 -13.70
N PHE A 5 15.39 -5.86 -13.98
CA PHE A 5 15.08 -4.86 -12.94
C PHE A 5 13.69 -5.06 -12.32
N LYS A 6 12.78 -5.80 -12.97
CA LYS A 6 11.42 -6.06 -12.43
C LYS A 6 11.41 -6.65 -11.02
N LYS A 7 12.21 -7.69 -10.76
CA LYS A 7 12.28 -8.36 -9.44
C LYS A 7 12.80 -7.45 -8.32
N PRO A 8 13.95 -6.77 -8.47
CA PRO A 8 14.45 -5.88 -7.42
C PRO A 8 13.50 -4.69 -7.17
N TYR A 9 12.90 -4.10 -8.21
CA TYR A 9 11.90 -3.03 -8.04
C TYR A 9 10.69 -3.48 -7.23
N LYS A 10 10.10 -4.63 -7.58
CA LYS A 10 8.94 -5.16 -6.84
C LYS A 10 9.25 -5.36 -5.36
N LYS A 11 10.45 -5.84 -5.04
CA LYS A 11 10.88 -6.06 -3.65
C LYS A 11 11.04 -4.73 -2.91
N ILE A 12 11.78 -3.77 -3.47
CA ILE A 12 12.02 -2.46 -2.85
C ILE A 12 10.70 -1.70 -2.66
N ASN A 13 9.81 -1.71 -3.65
CA ASN A 13 8.49 -1.07 -3.53
C ASN A 13 7.66 -1.67 -2.40
N HIS A 14 7.68 -2.99 -2.23
CA HIS A 14 6.97 -3.65 -1.12
C HIS A 14 7.57 -3.25 0.24
N GLU A 15 8.89 -3.29 0.37
CA GLU A 15 9.60 -2.86 1.60
C GLU A 15 9.30 -1.38 1.92
N GLN A 16 9.28 -0.52 0.91
CA GLN A 16 8.97 0.91 1.06
C GLN A 16 7.52 1.15 1.48
N MET A 17 6.56 0.43 0.91
CA MET A 17 5.15 0.51 1.32
C MET A 17 4.98 0.07 2.77
N GLU A 18 5.63 -1.01 3.18
CA GLU A 18 5.57 -1.53 4.56
C GLU A 18 6.21 -0.54 5.55
N ALA A 19 7.41 -0.03 5.27
CA ALA A 19 8.10 0.95 6.09
C ALA A 19 7.30 2.25 6.27
N ASN A 20 6.72 2.78 5.18
CA ASN A 20 5.84 3.96 5.24
C ASN A 20 4.56 3.69 6.04
N GLY A 21 3.98 2.49 5.91
CA GLY A 21 2.81 2.09 6.70
C GLY A 21 3.10 2.06 8.20
N LEU A 22 4.25 1.49 8.59
CA LEU A 22 4.70 1.43 9.98
C LEU A 22 5.01 2.82 10.55
N LEU A 23 5.67 3.69 9.77
CA LEU A 23 5.96 5.06 10.18
C LEU A 23 4.68 5.87 10.39
N ASN A 24 3.75 5.84 9.43
CA ASN A 24 2.47 6.56 9.53
C ASN A 24 1.63 6.06 10.71
N SER A 25 1.56 4.75 10.92
CA SER A 25 0.82 4.16 12.03
C SER A 25 1.36 4.67 13.37
N GLN A 26 2.70 4.73 13.53
CA GLN A 26 3.32 5.20 14.75
C GLN A 26 3.15 6.72 14.97
N LEU A 27 3.18 7.51 13.90
CA LEU A 27 2.88 8.95 13.98
C LEU A 27 1.43 9.18 14.43
N ILE A 28 0.46 8.48 13.82
CA ILE A 28 -0.96 8.59 14.19
C ILE A 28 -1.18 8.15 15.65
N GLU A 29 -0.59 7.03 16.07
CA GLU A 29 -0.67 6.54 17.46
C GLU A 29 -0.11 7.58 18.44
N SER A 30 1.06 8.16 18.11
CA SER A 30 1.71 9.15 18.98
C SER A 30 0.91 10.44 19.10
N ILE A 31 0.27 10.88 18.02
CA ILE A 31 -0.62 12.06 18.02
C ILE A 31 -1.89 11.77 18.82
N ARG A 32 -2.52 10.60 18.62
CA ARG A 32 -3.74 10.21 19.34
C ARG A 32 -3.50 10.06 20.85
N ASN A 33 -2.33 9.58 21.24
CA ASN A 33 -1.96 9.33 22.63
C ASN A 33 -1.01 10.39 23.20
N ILE A 34 -1.01 11.61 22.65
CA ILE A 34 -0.05 12.66 23.03
C ILE A 34 -0.13 13.03 24.50
N ASP A 35 -1.34 13.07 25.07
CA ASP A 35 -1.55 13.37 26.49
C ASP A 35 -0.95 12.29 27.39
N THR A 36 -1.08 11.01 26.99
CA THR A 36 -0.46 9.89 27.69
C THR A 36 1.05 9.97 27.64
N ILE A 37 1.63 10.23 26.46
CA ILE A 37 3.07 10.34 26.29
C ILE A 37 3.63 11.47 27.18
N LYS A 38 2.96 12.63 27.19
CA LYS A 38 3.35 13.76 28.06
C LYS A 38 3.21 13.44 29.54
N SER A 39 2.13 12.75 29.93
CA SER A 39 1.93 12.34 31.32
C SER A 39 2.99 11.34 31.81
N GLN A 40 3.56 10.57 30.88
CA GLN A 40 4.63 9.59 31.14
C GLN A 40 6.03 10.20 30.99
N HIS A 41 6.15 11.43 30.50
CA HIS A 41 7.42 12.11 30.23
C HIS A 41 8.32 11.33 29.24
N ASP A 42 7.69 10.62 28.29
CA ASP A 42 8.31 9.68 27.36
C ASP A 42 8.48 10.28 25.94
N GLU A 43 8.39 11.60 25.78
CA GLU A 43 8.44 12.28 24.48
C GLU A 43 9.74 11.98 23.72
N GLU A 44 10.88 12.04 24.41
CA GLU A 44 12.20 11.84 23.79
C GLU A 44 12.36 10.40 23.28
N GLN A 45 11.97 9.40 24.08
CA GLN A 45 11.98 8.01 23.63
C GLN A 45 11.04 7.79 22.44
N ARG A 46 9.85 8.42 22.46
CA ARG A 46 8.90 8.26 21.36
C ARG A 46 9.43 8.91 20.07
N LEU A 47 10.05 10.09 20.17
CA LEU A 47 10.70 10.78 19.05
C LEU A 47 11.85 9.95 18.48
N ASN A 48 12.75 9.42 19.33
CA ASN A 48 13.86 8.58 18.88
C ASN A 48 13.39 7.35 18.10
N LYS A 49 12.30 6.70 18.54
CA LYS A 49 11.70 5.56 17.80
C LYS A 49 11.08 5.98 16.47
N ILE A 50 10.52 7.18 16.37
CA ILE A 50 10.00 7.71 15.10
C ILE A 50 11.15 8.01 14.15
N GLU A 51 12.22 8.61 14.67
CA GLU A 51 13.43 8.92 13.89
C GLU A 51 14.07 7.65 13.34
N GLU A 52 14.22 6.59 14.14
CA GLU A 52 14.75 5.30 13.68
C GLU A 52 13.96 4.75 12.48
N LYS A 53 12.63 4.76 12.56
CA LYS A 53 11.75 4.32 11.46
C LYS A 53 11.82 5.24 10.25
N PHE A 54 11.96 6.54 10.47
CA PHE A 54 12.12 7.52 9.42
C PHE A 54 13.43 7.31 8.66
N VAL A 55 14.54 7.14 9.38
CA VAL A 55 15.85 6.82 8.79
C VAL A 55 15.78 5.51 8.00
N HIS A 56 15.15 4.47 8.54
CA HIS A 56 14.96 3.22 7.81
C HIS A 56 14.17 3.40 6.50
N THR A 57 13.12 4.22 6.52
CA THR A 57 12.34 4.56 5.32
C THR A 57 13.19 5.30 4.29
N LEU A 58 14.04 6.23 4.74
CA LEU A 58 14.98 6.95 3.88
C LEU A 58 16.04 6.03 3.27
N GLU A 59 16.56 5.05 4.01
CA GLU A 59 17.54 4.08 3.49
C GLU A 59 16.95 3.22 2.36
N ILE A 60 15.69 2.80 2.51
CA ILE A 60 14.96 2.06 1.46
C ILE A 60 14.77 2.95 0.23
N GLY A 61 14.31 4.19 0.41
CA GLY A 61 14.16 5.15 -0.68
C GLY A 61 15.48 5.48 -1.39
N TYR A 62 16.60 5.55 -0.65
CA TYR A 62 17.92 5.73 -1.24
C TYR A 62 18.33 4.54 -2.11
N LYS A 63 18.12 3.30 -1.63
CA LYS A 63 18.39 2.09 -2.43
C LYS A 63 17.54 2.06 -3.71
N GLU A 64 16.28 2.48 -3.63
CA GLU A 64 15.41 2.64 -4.80
C GLU A 64 15.98 3.66 -5.79
N GLY A 65 16.37 4.84 -5.32
CA GLY A 65 16.96 5.90 -6.14
C GLY A 65 18.26 5.48 -6.81
N VAL A 66 19.12 4.74 -6.11
CA VAL A 66 20.35 4.17 -6.69
C VAL A 66 20.01 3.18 -7.81
N LEU A 67 19.05 2.28 -7.59
CA LEU A 67 18.62 1.32 -8.61
C LEU A 67 18.05 2.04 -9.85
N GLN A 68 17.28 3.10 -9.65
CA GLN A 68 16.71 3.93 -10.71
C GLN A 68 17.79 4.66 -11.50
N ASN A 69 18.78 5.24 -10.82
CA ASN A 69 19.92 5.88 -11.46
C ASN A 69 20.75 4.89 -12.28
N ILE A 70 20.99 3.69 -11.77
CA ILE A 70 21.69 2.63 -12.52
C ILE A 70 20.89 2.25 -13.77
N GLN A 71 19.58 2.00 -13.65
CA GLN A 71 18.74 1.65 -14.79
C GLN A 71 18.73 2.76 -15.85
N SER A 72 18.54 4.00 -15.42
CA SER A 72 18.52 5.18 -16.29
C SER A 72 19.86 5.35 -17.02
N THR A 73 20.97 5.20 -16.32
CA THR A 73 22.32 5.29 -16.89
C THR A 73 22.56 4.22 -17.96
N ILE A 74 22.21 2.96 -17.68
CA ILE A 74 22.37 1.86 -18.66
C ILE A 74 21.47 2.12 -19.88
N SER A 75 20.24 2.58 -19.67
CA SER A 75 19.30 2.91 -20.76
C SER A 75 19.84 4.06 -21.63
N SER A 76 20.34 5.12 -21.00
CA SER A 76 20.93 6.28 -21.68
C SER A 76 22.20 5.90 -22.46
N MET A 77 23.09 5.11 -21.85
CA MET A 77 24.28 4.57 -22.55
C MET A 77 23.88 3.73 -23.76
N THR A 78 22.90 2.84 -23.60
CA THR A 78 22.41 2.00 -24.71
C THR A 78 21.84 2.85 -25.84
N SER A 79 21.06 3.88 -25.51
CA SER A 79 20.51 4.81 -26.49
C SER A 79 21.60 5.61 -27.20
N THR A 80 22.59 6.11 -26.46
CA THR A 80 23.70 6.90 -27.00
C THR A 80 24.60 6.06 -27.90
N MET A 81 24.96 4.84 -27.48
CA MET A 81 25.74 3.91 -28.30
C MET A 81 24.97 3.48 -29.55
N GLY A 82 23.66 3.23 -29.43
CA GLY A 82 22.79 2.97 -30.57
C GLY A 82 22.80 4.13 -31.58
N GLY A 83 22.67 5.36 -31.11
CA GLY A 83 22.75 6.56 -31.94
C GLY A 83 24.12 6.71 -32.64
N LEU A 84 25.22 6.48 -31.92
CA LEU A 84 26.57 6.51 -32.51
C LEU A 84 26.76 5.43 -33.58
N LEU A 85 26.24 4.22 -33.36
CA LEU A 85 26.28 3.15 -34.34
C LEU A 85 25.48 3.51 -35.60
N PHE A 86 24.26 4.03 -35.43
CA PHE A 86 23.44 4.49 -36.56
C PHE A 86 24.14 5.59 -37.35
N MET A 87 24.74 6.56 -36.67
CA MET A 87 25.48 7.65 -37.30
C MET A 87 26.73 7.14 -38.04
N GLY A 88 27.47 6.20 -37.45
CA GLY A 88 28.66 5.60 -38.07
C GLY A 88 28.32 4.78 -39.33
N VAL A 89 27.31 3.92 -39.27
CA VAL A 89 26.82 3.16 -40.43
C VAL A 89 26.24 4.09 -41.49
N GLY A 90 25.49 5.10 -41.09
CA GLY A 90 24.95 6.12 -41.98
C GLY A 90 26.03 6.89 -42.73
N ALA A 91 27.11 7.29 -42.03
CA ALA A 91 28.25 7.96 -42.64
C ALA A 91 28.96 7.08 -43.67
N LEU A 92 29.13 5.78 -43.42
CA LEU A 92 29.70 4.84 -44.39
C LEU A 92 28.85 4.74 -45.67
N PHE A 93 27.52 4.71 -45.54
CA PHE A 93 26.62 4.71 -46.71
C PHE A 93 26.62 6.01 -47.50
N ILE A 94 26.86 7.14 -46.85
CA ILE A 94 27.04 8.43 -47.51
C ILE A 94 28.35 8.45 -48.31
N ILE A 95 29.43 7.92 -47.74
CA ILE A 95 30.74 7.80 -48.44
C ILE A 95 30.63 6.88 -49.67
N ASP A 96 29.89 5.78 -49.54
CA ASP A 96 29.58 4.86 -50.65
C ASP A 96 28.64 5.45 -51.72
N GLY A 97 28.10 6.66 -51.51
CA GLY A 97 27.17 7.33 -52.43
C GLY A 97 25.78 6.70 -52.49
N LYS A 98 25.44 5.80 -51.56
CA LYS A 98 24.14 5.09 -51.52
C LYS A 98 23.04 5.89 -50.84
N MET A 99 23.40 6.94 -50.10
CA MET A 99 22.50 7.73 -49.29
C MET A 99 22.98 9.19 -49.20
N THR A 100 22.06 10.16 -49.14
CA THR A 100 22.41 11.56 -48.91
C THR A 100 22.44 11.89 -47.41
N ILE A 101 23.05 13.02 -47.05
CA ILE A 101 23.01 13.53 -45.67
C ILE A 101 21.56 13.81 -45.24
N GLY A 102 20.71 14.27 -46.16
CA GLY A 102 19.28 14.51 -45.90
C GLY A 102 18.54 13.24 -45.52
N ASP A 103 18.79 12.14 -46.23
CA ASP A 103 18.17 10.84 -45.95
C ASP A 103 18.56 10.31 -44.56
N LEU A 104 19.82 10.51 -44.13
CA LEU A 104 20.28 10.15 -42.78
C LEU A 104 19.52 10.95 -41.70
N LEU A 105 19.38 12.26 -41.90
CA LEU A 105 18.65 13.12 -40.95
C LEU A 105 17.18 12.71 -40.84
N VAL A 106 16.52 12.48 -41.97
CA VAL A 106 15.12 12.02 -42.01
C VAL A 106 14.98 10.66 -41.31
N PHE A 107 15.85 9.70 -41.62
CA PHE A 107 15.84 8.39 -40.97
C PHE A 107 16.01 8.48 -39.45
N GLN A 108 16.95 9.33 -38.99
CA GLN A 108 17.21 9.50 -37.56
C GLN A 108 16.02 10.14 -36.83
N THR A 109 15.40 11.17 -37.42
CA THR A 109 14.21 11.81 -36.84
C THR A 109 13.03 10.85 -36.79
N LEU A 110 12.76 10.11 -37.88
CA LEU A 110 11.67 9.12 -37.90
C LEU A 110 11.91 7.97 -36.92
N SER A 111 13.16 7.51 -36.79
CA SER A 111 13.53 6.47 -35.81
C SER A 111 13.30 6.93 -34.37
N GLN A 112 13.58 8.20 -34.06
CA GLN A 112 13.28 8.76 -32.74
C GLN A 112 11.76 8.81 -32.49
N TYR A 113 10.96 9.29 -33.45
CA TYR A 113 9.50 9.30 -33.33
C TYR A 113 8.89 7.90 -33.17
N PHE A 114 9.55 6.86 -33.66
CA PHE A 114 9.12 5.48 -33.45
C PHE A 114 9.57 4.91 -32.09
N THR A 115 10.79 5.23 -31.68
CA THR A 115 11.40 4.64 -30.47
C THR A 115 10.85 5.26 -29.18
N GLU A 116 10.56 6.56 -29.18
CA GLU A 116 10.06 7.28 -27.99
C GLU A 116 8.70 6.72 -27.50
N PRO A 117 7.67 6.52 -28.34
CA PRO A 117 6.42 5.88 -27.92
C PRO A 117 6.63 4.46 -27.37
N ILE A 118 7.55 3.68 -27.94
CA ILE A 118 7.88 2.33 -27.46
C ILE A 118 8.48 2.41 -26.05
N GLN A 119 9.38 3.36 -25.80
CA GLN A 119 9.94 3.58 -24.46
C GLN A 119 8.87 4.03 -23.46
N ASN A 120 7.95 4.91 -23.87
CA ASN A 120 6.83 5.34 -23.04
C ASN A 120 5.91 4.18 -22.66
N LEU A 121 5.59 3.27 -23.60
CA LEU A 121 4.83 2.05 -23.33
C LEU A 121 5.54 1.13 -22.32
N VAL A 122 6.86 1.02 -22.41
CA VAL A 122 7.67 0.29 -21.44
C VAL A 122 7.60 0.94 -20.06
N GLY A 123 7.64 2.28 -19.99
CA GLY A 123 7.51 3.03 -18.73
C GLY A 123 6.15 2.81 -18.04
N LEU A 124 5.06 2.76 -18.81
CA LEU A 124 3.71 2.50 -18.31
C LEU A 124 3.56 1.14 -17.61
N GLN A 125 4.45 0.19 -17.86
CA GLN A 125 4.42 -1.13 -17.22
C GLN A 125 4.50 -1.06 -15.69
N LEU A 126 5.23 -0.09 -15.13
CA LEU A 126 5.34 0.11 -13.68
C LEU A 126 4.05 0.70 -13.12
N THR A 127 3.55 1.79 -13.73
CA THR A 127 2.28 2.42 -13.36
C THR A 127 1.12 1.42 -13.41
N PHE A 128 1.09 0.54 -14.41
CA PHE A 128 0.06 -0.49 -14.51
C PHE A 128 0.15 -1.53 -13.37
N GLN A 129 1.35 -1.86 -12.91
CA GLN A 129 1.53 -2.76 -11.75
C GLN A 129 1.05 -2.10 -10.46
N GLU A 130 1.33 -0.82 -10.25
CA GLU A 130 0.83 -0.06 -9.10
C GLU A 130 -0.71 0.00 -9.09
N VAL A 131 -1.32 0.30 -10.25
CA VAL A 131 -2.78 0.31 -10.41
C VAL A 131 -3.38 -1.05 -10.09
N GLN A 132 -2.78 -2.16 -10.53
CA GLN A 132 -3.27 -3.51 -10.21
C GLN A 132 -3.32 -3.78 -8.70
N VAL A 133 -2.30 -3.36 -7.95
CA VAL A 133 -2.27 -3.53 -6.48
C VAL A 133 -3.35 -2.67 -5.82
N ALA A 134 -3.52 -1.42 -6.25
CA ALA A 134 -4.56 -0.53 -5.73
C ALA A 134 -5.97 -1.09 -5.99
N VAL A 135 -6.21 -1.63 -7.19
CA VAL A 135 -7.49 -2.27 -7.56
C VAL A 135 -7.76 -3.50 -6.69
N SER A 136 -6.76 -4.37 -6.46
CA SER A 136 -6.91 -5.56 -5.60
C SER A 136 -7.37 -5.18 -4.20
N ARG A 137 -6.76 -4.16 -3.57
CA ARG A 137 -7.17 -3.69 -2.24
C ARG A 137 -8.57 -3.09 -2.22
N LEU A 138 -8.96 -2.38 -3.28
CA LEU A 138 -10.34 -1.88 -3.40
C LEU A 138 -11.34 -3.02 -3.54
N GLN A 139 -11.00 -4.07 -4.29
CA GLN A 139 -11.84 -5.26 -4.41
C GLN A 139 -11.99 -5.96 -3.06
N GLU A 140 -10.90 -6.19 -2.34
CA GLU A 140 -10.93 -6.74 -0.98
C GLU A 140 -11.87 -5.95 -0.07
N LEU A 141 -11.84 -4.61 -0.12
CA LEU A 141 -12.73 -3.76 0.67
C LEU A 141 -14.19 -3.84 0.22
N MET A 142 -14.46 -3.94 -1.09
CA MET A 142 -15.82 -4.06 -1.62
C MET A 142 -16.45 -5.43 -1.36
N GLU A 143 -15.63 -6.47 -1.22
CA GLU A 143 -16.06 -7.84 -0.90
C GLU A 143 -16.32 -8.06 0.60
N VAL A 144 -16.02 -7.09 1.47
CA VAL A 144 -16.37 -7.17 2.89
C VAL A 144 -17.89 -7.17 3.04
N ASP A 145 -18.43 -8.28 3.55
CA ASP A 145 -19.85 -8.41 3.91
C ASP A 145 -20.24 -7.30 4.88
N ARG A 146 -21.31 -6.56 4.56
CA ARG A 146 -21.88 -5.56 5.46
C ARG A 146 -22.75 -6.26 6.49
N GLU A 147 -22.56 -5.97 7.77
CA GLU A 147 -23.42 -6.46 8.85
C GLU A 147 -24.89 -6.04 8.67
N ASP A 148 -25.17 -5.02 7.86
CA ASP A 148 -26.49 -4.37 7.71
C ASP A 148 -27.48 -5.03 6.73
N ILE A 149 -27.19 -6.17 6.09
CA ILE A 149 -28.04 -6.68 4.97
C ILE A 149 -29.10 -7.73 5.41
N ALA A 150 -29.35 -7.92 6.71
CA ALA A 150 -30.39 -8.86 7.15
C ALA A 150 -31.22 -8.38 8.35
N LEU A 151 -31.76 -7.17 8.30
CA LEU A 151 -32.89 -6.81 9.18
C LEU A 151 -34.07 -6.25 8.36
N ASP A 152 -34.59 -7.08 7.43
CA ASP A 152 -35.99 -6.96 6.98
C ASP A 152 -36.97 -7.29 8.13
N TYR A 153 -36.44 -7.67 9.30
CA TYR A 153 -37.16 -7.82 10.57
C TYR A 153 -37.04 -6.54 11.43
N SER A 154 -37.32 -5.37 10.85
CA SER A 154 -37.69 -4.22 11.68
C SER A 154 -39.03 -4.56 12.33
N ILE A 155 -38.99 -5.14 13.52
CA ILE A 155 -40.18 -5.33 14.35
C ILE A 155 -40.63 -3.93 14.76
N ARG A 156 -41.56 -3.35 13.99
CA ARG A 156 -42.07 -1.98 14.21
C ARG A 156 -43.09 -1.93 15.35
N ASP A 157 -43.73 -3.05 15.64
CA ASP A 157 -44.70 -3.21 16.72
C ASP A 157 -44.16 -4.19 17.76
N PHE A 158 -43.44 -3.67 18.75
CA PHE A 158 -43.14 -4.42 19.97
C PHE A 158 -43.46 -3.58 21.20
N THR A 159 -44.13 -4.19 22.17
CA THR A 159 -44.35 -3.60 23.48
C THR A 159 -43.13 -3.90 24.34
N LEU A 160 -42.41 -2.87 24.79
CA LEU A 160 -41.20 -2.97 25.62
C LEU A 160 -41.52 -3.32 27.09
N CYS A 161 -42.45 -4.24 27.33
CA CYS A 161 -42.99 -4.57 28.66
C CYS A 161 -42.70 -6.02 29.11
N ASP A 162 -41.70 -6.66 28.52
CA ASP A 162 -41.36 -8.06 28.82
C ASP A 162 -40.10 -8.17 29.69
N ASP A 163 -39.94 -9.34 30.33
CA ASP A 163 -38.72 -9.74 31.03
C ASP A 163 -37.52 -9.78 30.06
N ILE A 164 -36.32 -9.42 30.53
CA ILE A 164 -35.08 -9.60 29.76
C ILE A 164 -34.49 -10.95 30.10
N GLU A 165 -34.20 -11.79 29.11
CA GLU A 165 -33.66 -13.13 29.32
C GLU A 165 -32.42 -13.38 28.43
N PHE A 166 -31.30 -13.68 29.07
CA PHE A 166 -30.10 -14.24 28.46
C PHE A 166 -30.14 -15.76 28.66
N LYS A 167 -30.08 -16.52 27.57
CA LYS A 167 -30.07 -17.99 27.57
C LYS A 167 -28.82 -18.51 26.89
N ASP A 168 -28.02 -19.29 27.62
CA ASP A 168 -26.82 -19.97 27.14
C ASP A 168 -25.90 -19.07 26.30
N VAL A 169 -25.70 -17.84 26.76
CA VAL A 169 -24.96 -16.82 26.01
C VAL A 169 -23.46 -17.05 26.15
N THR A 170 -22.81 -17.28 25.02
CA THR A 170 -21.34 -17.34 24.91
C THR A 170 -20.87 -16.27 23.94
N PHE A 171 -19.93 -15.42 24.36
CA PHE A 171 -19.47 -14.27 23.57
C PHE A 171 -17.95 -14.14 23.57
N ALA A 172 -17.39 -13.77 22.41
CA ALA A 172 -15.97 -13.54 22.19
C ALA A 172 -15.74 -12.34 21.26
N TYR A 173 -14.65 -11.58 21.50
CA TYR A 173 -14.23 -10.51 20.59
C TYR A 173 -13.39 -11.08 19.44
N GLY A 174 -13.97 -11.14 18.24
CA GLY A 174 -13.30 -11.67 17.05
C GLY A 174 -12.84 -13.12 17.25
N SER A 175 -11.57 -13.40 17.02
CA SER A 175 -10.95 -14.73 17.18
C SER A 175 -10.30 -14.98 18.56
N ARG A 176 -10.61 -14.16 19.56
CA ARG A 176 -10.12 -14.33 20.93
C ARG A 176 -10.92 -15.42 21.70
N PRO A 177 -10.38 -15.96 22.81
CA PRO A 177 -11.16 -16.84 23.68
C PRO A 177 -12.46 -16.16 24.16
N PRO A 178 -13.53 -16.94 24.41
CA PRO A 178 -14.78 -16.37 24.90
C PRO A 178 -14.59 -15.68 26.25
N VAL A 179 -15.10 -14.45 26.35
CA VAL A 179 -15.10 -13.63 27.56
C VAL A 179 -16.30 -14.01 28.44
N ILE A 180 -17.43 -14.31 27.82
CA ILE A 180 -18.63 -14.84 28.47
C ILE A 180 -18.85 -16.26 27.97
N LYS A 181 -19.13 -17.21 28.88
CA LYS A 181 -19.44 -18.61 28.55
C LYS A 181 -20.70 -19.04 29.29
N ASP A 182 -21.64 -19.65 28.56
CA ASP A 182 -22.85 -20.27 29.09
C ASP A 182 -23.65 -19.38 30.06
N PHE A 183 -23.71 -18.08 29.76
CA PHE A 183 -24.33 -17.09 30.63
C PHE A 183 -25.85 -17.13 30.53
N ASN A 184 -26.48 -17.33 31.68
CA ASN A 184 -27.93 -17.43 31.85
C ASN A 184 -28.40 -16.42 32.90
N LEU A 185 -29.29 -15.50 32.52
CA LEU A 185 -29.83 -14.48 33.40
C LEU A 185 -31.25 -14.11 32.99
N ARG A 186 -32.16 -14.00 33.94
CA ARG A 186 -33.51 -13.45 33.72
C ARG A 186 -33.73 -12.26 34.63
N ILE A 187 -34.11 -11.13 34.05
CA ILE A 187 -34.42 -9.87 34.73
C ILE A 187 -35.89 -9.59 34.51
N LYS A 188 -36.66 -9.53 35.59
CA LYS A 188 -38.10 -9.27 35.51
C LYS A 188 -38.39 -7.82 35.19
N GLN A 189 -39.56 -7.56 34.62
CA GLN A 189 -40.02 -6.18 34.42
C GLN A 189 -40.00 -5.38 35.74
N GLY A 190 -39.33 -4.22 35.72
CA GLY A 190 -39.19 -3.34 36.88
C GLY A 190 -38.13 -3.75 37.91
N GLU A 191 -37.47 -4.90 37.71
CA GLU A 191 -36.37 -5.36 38.54
C GLU A 191 -35.11 -4.53 38.30
N LYS A 192 -34.37 -4.26 39.38
CA LYS A 192 -33.07 -3.58 39.32
C LYS A 192 -32.02 -4.57 39.78
N ILE A 193 -31.07 -4.87 38.90
CA ILE A 193 -29.92 -5.72 39.21
C ILE A 193 -28.64 -4.91 39.12
N ALA A 194 -27.61 -5.35 39.82
CA ALA A 194 -26.26 -4.82 39.72
C ALA A 194 -25.33 -5.94 39.28
N PHE A 195 -24.53 -5.67 38.25
CA PHE A 195 -23.43 -6.56 37.86
C PHE A 195 -22.21 -6.20 38.68
N VAL A 196 -21.69 -7.18 39.42
CA VAL A 196 -20.48 -7.05 40.23
C VAL A 196 -19.48 -8.12 39.81
N GLY A 197 -18.22 -7.73 39.69
CA GLY A 197 -17.16 -8.62 39.25
C GLY A 197 -15.81 -7.90 39.25
N GLU A 198 -14.75 -8.69 39.09
CA GLU A 198 -13.40 -8.15 38.89
C GLU A 198 -13.29 -7.46 37.52
N SER A 199 -12.30 -6.59 37.37
CA SER A 199 -12.05 -5.90 36.08
C SER A 199 -11.77 -6.93 34.98
N GLY A 200 -12.60 -6.93 33.92
CA GLY A 200 -12.47 -7.84 32.77
C GLY A 200 -13.16 -9.20 32.92
N ALA A 201 -14.06 -9.38 33.91
CA ALA A 201 -14.80 -10.62 34.14
C ALA A 201 -15.96 -10.89 33.14
N GLY A 202 -16.24 -9.97 32.21
CA GLY A 202 -17.32 -10.05 31.23
C GLY A 202 -17.17 -9.00 30.14
#